data_AF-A0A0S3TCU3-F1
#
_entry.id   AF-A0A0S3TCU3-F1
#
_cell.length_a   1.000
_cell.length_b   1.000
_cell.length_c   1.000
_cell.angle_alpha   90.00
_cell.angle_beta   90.00
_cell.angle_gamma   90.00
#
_symmetry.space_group_name_H-M   'P 1'
#
loop_
_entity.id
_entity.type
_entity.pdbx_description
1 polymer ?
#
loop_
_entity_poly.entity_id
_entity_poly.type
_entity_poly.pdbx_seq_one_letter_code
_entity_poly.pdbx_strand_id
1 'polypeptide(L)'
;MLESKATMAGWLLKARSRCRFSLSSALHHPRFIFFFSHVAEREHVHTSTLTKPSFIDPTAAVHPDALIGQGVSIGPFCSVSSSAKLGNGCRLYPGSHVSGRTELGDNCTLMTGAVVGDDYPGCTVIGSNNSIGYHAVIGVKCQDMKHKPEDECFLEIGDNNDIREHTSIHRSSKSTFRTVIGNGNLIMGSCHIAHDCKIGDNNIFANNTLLAGHVEVEDYVHTGGGTAVHQFCHLGSYSFLGGGSVLTQDVPKYVMVAGERAELRGLNLVGLTRCGFSTAEVYHFLNLVGLNCIFITTKQIFWVMFQIRNLRTAYRKIFMSFDANAGSLEERIAEVVLFVFAYFFRELVRYLVSSLGWISHGKLILQELHEELGHVPAVRAMLQSIRNSIAENRRGICRIRHWNVS
;
A
#
# COMPACT_ATOMS: atom_id res chain seq x y z
N MET A 1 50.73 33.40 15.03
CA MET A 1 50.38 34.77 15.48
C MET A 1 50.15 35.62 14.24
N LEU A 2 49.25 36.60 14.30
CA LEU A 2 48.65 37.32 13.15
C LEU A 2 47.80 36.38 12.26
N GLU A 3 46.60 36.72 11.75
CA GLU A 3 46.00 37.96 11.20
C GLU A 3 46.51 38.31 9.77
N SER A 4 45.70 38.78 8.80
CA SER A 4 44.28 39.23 8.86
C SER A 4 43.51 39.12 7.53
N LYS A 5 42.17 39.09 7.62
CA LYS A 5 41.12 39.73 6.77
C LYS A 5 41.43 40.17 5.32
N ALA A 6 40.74 39.58 4.34
CA ALA A 6 40.05 40.18 3.16
C ALA A 6 39.54 39.01 2.26
N THR A 7 38.45 39.07 1.48
CA THR A 7 37.70 40.15 0.83
C THR A 7 36.17 39.91 0.84
N MET A 8 35.37 40.93 0.52
CA MET A 8 33.93 40.83 0.22
C MET A 8 33.52 41.90 -0.81
N ALA A 9 32.37 41.71 -1.47
CA ALA A 9 31.68 42.60 -2.41
C ALA A 9 32.20 42.62 -3.88
N GLY A 10 31.24 42.81 -4.80
CA GLY A 10 31.36 42.45 -6.23
C GLY A 10 31.13 40.95 -6.43
N TRP A 11 30.24 40.47 -7.31
CA TRP A 11 29.54 41.09 -8.45
C TRP A 11 28.03 40.82 -8.42
N LEU A 12 27.18 41.85 -8.48
CA LEU A 12 25.74 41.70 -8.83
C LEU A 12 25.03 43.06 -9.07
N LEU A 13 25.28 43.76 -10.20
CA LEU A 13 24.42 44.89 -10.67
C LEU A 13 24.79 45.46 -12.07
N LYS A 14 24.15 44.95 -13.14
CA LYS A 14 23.82 45.60 -14.45
C LYS A 14 23.23 44.51 -15.38
N ALA A 15 22.31 44.78 -16.31
CA ALA A 15 21.79 46.06 -16.81
C ALA A 15 20.24 46.08 -16.93
N ARG A 16 19.68 47.26 -17.25
CA ARG A 16 18.24 47.50 -17.53
C ARG A 16 18.01 47.96 -18.97
N SER A 17 16.99 47.43 -19.64
CA SER A 17 16.22 48.11 -20.69
C SER A 17 14.83 47.44 -20.80
N ARG A 18 13.74 48.12 -20.40
CA ARG A 18 12.94 49.11 -21.16
C ARG A 18 11.97 48.48 -22.18
N CYS A 19 10.71 48.41 -21.78
CA CYS A 19 9.58 48.88 -22.59
C CYS A 19 8.58 49.60 -21.67
N ARG A 20 7.85 50.59 -22.21
CA ARG A 20 6.77 51.34 -21.53
C ARG A 20 5.53 51.22 -22.42
N PHE A 21 4.32 51.14 -21.86
CA PHE A 21 3.15 51.74 -22.48
C PHE A 21 2.11 52.23 -21.45
N SER A 22 1.19 53.06 -21.93
CA SER A 22 0.35 54.00 -21.18
C SER A 22 -0.72 53.35 -20.28
N LEU A 23 -1.31 54.16 -19.37
CA LEU A 23 -2.40 53.78 -18.48
C LEU A 23 -3.51 54.84 -18.51
N SER A 24 -4.63 54.53 -19.17
CA SER A 24 -5.86 55.34 -19.25
C SER A 24 -6.91 54.56 -20.07
N SER A 25 -8.22 54.54 -19.77
CA SER A 25 -8.96 54.81 -18.52
C SER A 25 -10.39 54.29 -18.69
N ALA A 26 -10.92 53.50 -17.75
CA ALA A 26 -12.36 53.22 -17.63
C ALA A 26 -12.70 52.85 -16.19
N LEU A 27 -13.71 53.50 -15.61
CA LEU A 27 -14.18 53.28 -14.25
C LEU A 27 -15.50 52.51 -14.27
N HIS A 28 -15.69 51.58 -13.33
CA HIS A 28 -16.86 51.58 -12.43
C HIS A 28 -16.58 50.76 -11.16
N HIS A 29 -17.36 51.03 -10.11
CA HIS A 29 -17.10 50.87 -8.68
C HIS A 29 -18.48 50.75 -7.99
N PRO A 30 -18.68 50.25 -6.74
CA PRO A 30 -17.77 49.61 -5.78
C PRO A 30 -18.24 48.22 -5.25
N ARG A 31 -17.39 47.57 -4.43
CA ARG A 31 -17.71 47.28 -3.01
C ARG A 31 -16.48 46.75 -2.24
N PHE A 32 -15.59 47.66 -1.81
CA PHE A 32 -14.58 47.40 -0.78
C PHE A 32 -14.19 48.69 -0.05
N ILE A 33 -14.49 48.77 1.25
CA ILE A 33 -14.15 49.85 2.22
C ILE A 33 -14.19 49.18 3.61
N PHE A 34 -13.20 49.28 4.52
CA PHE A 34 -11.76 49.58 4.38
C PHE A 34 -11.00 48.57 5.29
N PHE A 35 -10.25 48.78 6.39
CA PHE A 35 -9.53 49.92 6.99
C PHE A 35 -8.25 49.45 7.73
N PHE A 36 -7.07 49.85 7.23
CA PHE A 36 -5.73 49.93 7.86
C PHE A 36 -5.15 48.78 8.71
N SER A 37 -4.04 48.24 8.19
CA SER A 37 -2.68 48.38 8.75
C SER A 37 -2.47 48.32 10.27
N HIS A 38 -1.92 47.19 10.72
CA HIS A 38 -0.88 47.16 11.76
C HIS A 38 0.26 46.25 11.29
N VAL A 39 1.42 46.84 10.97
CA VAL A 39 2.67 46.10 10.77
C VAL A 39 3.29 45.95 12.15
N ALA A 40 2.97 44.86 12.84
CA ALA A 40 3.66 44.50 14.07
C ALA A 40 5.06 44.00 13.74
N GLU A 41 6.08 44.60 14.37
CA GLU A 41 7.45 44.16 14.24
C GLU A 41 7.60 42.74 14.81
N ARG A 42 8.16 41.83 14.01
CA ARG A 42 8.52 40.50 14.50
C ARG A 42 9.87 40.59 15.20
N GLU A 43 9.85 40.82 16.50
CA GLU A 43 11.02 40.54 17.33
C GLU A 43 11.47 39.09 17.12
N HIS A 44 12.78 38.90 17.00
CA HIS A 44 13.37 37.56 17.02
C HIS A 44 13.32 36.99 18.44
N VAL A 45 12.15 36.50 18.83
CA VAL A 45 12.00 35.66 20.02
C VAL A 45 12.91 34.44 19.80
N HIS A 46 13.98 34.36 20.57
CA HIS A 46 14.68 33.10 20.77
C HIS A 46 13.68 32.13 21.40
N THR A 47 13.13 31.23 20.59
CA THR A 47 12.40 30.07 21.07
C THR A 47 13.41 29.17 21.78
N SER A 48 13.62 29.43 23.08
CA SER A 48 14.17 28.43 23.98
C SER A 48 13.34 27.17 23.80
N THR A 49 14.00 26.05 23.47
CA THR A 49 13.35 24.75 23.43
C THR A 49 12.91 24.44 24.85
N LEU A 50 11.64 24.70 25.15
CA LEU A 50 10.98 24.33 26.41
C LEU A 50 10.89 22.81 26.46
N THR A 51 12.01 22.20 26.84
CA THR A 51 12.17 20.78 27.14
C THR A 51 11.24 20.47 28.31
N LYS A 52 10.06 19.93 27.98
CA LYS A 52 9.13 19.44 28.99
C LYS A 52 9.88 18.42 29.85
N PRO A 53 9.90 18.55 31.19
CA PRO A 53 10.52 17.54 32.02
C PRO A 53 9.79 16.21 31.82
N SER A 54 10.55 15.11 31.87
CA SER A 54 9.95 13.77 31.85
C SER A 54 9.14 13.56 33.14
N PHE A 55 7.96 12.95 33.01
CA PHE A 55 7.07 12.62 34.11
C PHE A 55 7.04 11.11 34.30
N ILE A 56 7.18 10.65 35.54
CA ILE A 56 7.04 9.24 35.92
C ILE A 56 6.15 9.21 37.15
N ASP A 57 5.03 8.48 37.06
CA ASP A 57 4.11 8.29 38.19
C ASP A 57 4.78 7.49 39.32
N PRO A 58 4.59 7.85 40.61
CA PRO A 58 5.19 7.12 41.74
C PRO A 58 4.83 5.63 41.85
N THR A 59 3.80 5.16 41.13
CA THR A 59 3.40 3.74 41.08
C THR A 59 3.97 2.97 39.88
N ALA A 60 4.74 3.63 39.01
CA ALA A 60 5.37 2.99 37.86
C ALA A 60 6.68 2.27 38.23
N ALA A 61 6.83 1.02 37.82
CA ALA A 61 8.02 0.20 38.05
C ALA A 61 9.06 0.39 36.93
N VAL A 62 9.83 1.48 37.00
CA VAL A 62 10.92 1.79 36.06
C VAL A 62 12.26 1.34 36.64
N HIS A 63 12.98 0.48 35.92
CA HIS A 63 14.32 0.05 36.33
C HIS A 63 15.35 1.19 36.24
N PRO A 64 16.29 1.36 37.19
CA PRO A 64 17.26 2.47 37.17
C PRO A 64 18.13 2.54 35.92
N ASP A 65 18.47 1.40 35.32
CA ASP A 65 19.28 1.32 34.09
C ASP A 65 18.50 1.67 32.80
N ALA A 66 17.17 1.82 32.87
CA ALA A 66 16.34 2.10 31.70
C ALA A 66 16.65 3.47 31.08
N LEU A 67 16.82 3.53 29.77
CA LEU A 67 17.22 4.75 29.07
C LEU A 67 15.98 5.59 28.70
N ILE A 68 15.64 6.57 29.54
CA ILE A 68 14.45 7.41 29.39
C ILE A 68 14.80 8.75 28.72
N GLY A 69 14.20 9.04 27.55
CA GLY A 69 14.36 10.30 26.82
C GLY A 69 13.72 11.52 27.49
N GLN A 70 13.91 12.69 26.87
CA GLN A 70 13.37 13.97 27.37
C GLN A 70 11.87 14.08 27.11
N GLY A 71 11.11 14.60 28.09
CA GLY A 71 9.66 14.81 27.97
C GLY A 71 8.84 13.52 27.88
N VAL A 72 9.42 12.37 28.24
CA VAL A 72 8.73 11.08 28.31
C VAL A 72 7.73 11.11 29.47
N SER A 73 6.53 10.55 29.27
CA SER A 73 5.47 10.48 30.27
C SER A 73 5.09 9.04 30.56
N ILE A 74 5.37 8.56 31.76
CA ILE A 74 5.04 7.22 32.24
C ILE A 74 3.93 7.31 33.29
N GLY A 75 2.75 6.76 32.96
CA GLY A 75 1.58 6.74 33.83
C GLY A 75 1.64 5.69 34.95
N PRO A 76 0.64 5.69 35.86
CA PRO A 76 0.57 4.76 36.97
C PRO A 76 0.53 3.29 36.54
N PHE A 77 1.12 2.43 37.38
CA PHE A 77 1.22 0.96 37.21
C PHE A 77 1.91 0.46 35.93
N CYS A 78 2.57 1.33 35.16
CA CYS A 78 3.41 0.91 34.04
C CYS A 78 4.69 0.20 34.52
N SER A 79 5.34 -0.60 33.66
CA SER A 79 6.66 -1.18 33.95
C SER A 79 7.63 -1.04 32.79
N VAL A 80 8.91 -0.77 33.09
CA VAL A 80 9.98 -0.57 32.10
C VAL A 80 11.24 -1.32 32.53
N SER A 81 11.71 -2.26 31.70
CA SER A 81 12.86 -3.14 31.96
C SER A 81 14.22 -2.42 31.97
N SER A 82 15.23 -3.08 32.53
CA SER A 82 16.63 -2.59 32.59
C SER A 82 17.27 -2.35 31.24
N SER A 83 16.80 -3.02 30.18
CA SER A 83 17.32 -2.94 28.81
C SER A 83 16.36 -2.23 27.85
N ALA A 84 15.37 -1.50 28.39
CA ALA A 84 14.48 -0.67 27.61
C ALA A 84 15.10 0.70 27.31
N LYS A 85 14.81 1.24 26.12
CA LYS A 85 15.15 2.59 25.69
C LYS A 85 13.91 3.27 25.11
N LEU A 86 13.53 4.41 25.68
CA LEU A 86 12.37 5.19 25.26
C LEU A 86 12.83 6.53 24.68
N GLY A 87 12.52 6.79 23.41
CA GLY A 87 12.79 8.06 22.73
C GLY A 87 12.10 9.26 23.39
N ASN A 88 12.49 10.47 23.00
CA ASN A 88 11.95 11.71 23.55
C ASN A 88 10.44 11.81 23.31
N GLY A 89 9.69 12.38 24.25
CA GLY A 89 8.25 12.62 24.11
C GLY A 89 7.35 11.36 24.14
N CYS A 90 7.91 10.16 24.33
CA CYS A 90 7.13 8.92 24.45
C CYS A 90 6.09 8.97 25.56
N ARG A 91 4.96 8.28 25.40
CA ARG A 91 3.85 8.26 26.37
C ARG A 91 3.38 6.83 26.65
N LEU A 92 3.56 6.40 27.89
CA LEU A 92 3.06 5.13 28.41
C LEU A 92 1.81 5.43 29.25
N TYR A 93 0.63 5.13 28.72
CA TYR A 93 -0.64 5.22 29.46
C TYR A 93 -0.74 4.14 30.54
N PRO A 94 -1.60 4.32 31.57
CA PRO A 94 -1.60 3.48 32.78
C PRO A 94 -1.63 1.98 32.49
N GLY A 95 -0.78 1.22 33.20
CA GLY A 95 -0.65 -0.22 33.01
C GLY A 95 -0.20 -0.62 31.59
N SER A 96 0.77 0.09 31.02
CA SER A 96 1.50 -0.34 29.81
C SER A 96 2.92 -0.79 30.16
N HIS A 97 3.46 -1.72 29.38
CA HIS A 97 4.63 -2.49 29.76
C HIS A 97 5.66 -2.53 28.62
N VAL A 98 6.92 -2.25 28.95
CA VAL A 98 8.08 -2.38 28.05
C VAL A 98 9.10 -3.33 28.69
N SER A 99 9.34 -4.46 28.03
CA SER A 99 10.11 -5.60 28.57
C SER A 99 11.26 -6.02 27.65
N GLY A 100 12.17 -6.87 28.14
CA GLY A 100 13.33 -7.34 27.39
C GLY A 100 14.28 -6.22 26.94
N ARG A 101 14.98 -6.47 25.82
CA ARG A 101 15.83 -5.50 25.11
C ARG A 101 14.98 -4.81 24.03
N THR A 102 14.37 -3.68 24.39
CA THR A 102 13.36 -3.01 23.54
C THR A 102 13.66 -1.53 23.37
N GLU A 103 13.71 -1.06 22.12
CA GLU A 103 13.88 0.36 21.78
C GLU A 103 12.61 0.91 21.12
N LEU A 104 12.12 2.05 21.63
CA LEU A 104 11.10 2.89 20.98
C LEU A 104 11.74 4.21 20.52
N GLY A 105 11.45 4.63 19.29
CA GLY A 105 11.78 5.95 18.76
C GLY A 105 10.93 7.07 19.38
N ASP A 106 11.24 8.31 19.01
CA ASP A 106 10.63 9.50 19.61
C ASP A 106 9.10 9.56 19.39
N ASN A 107 8.38 10.12 20.36
CA ASN A 107 6.93 10.35 20.38
C ASN A 107 6.03 9.10 20.25
N CYS A 108 6.55 7.88 20.48
CA CYS A 108 5.71 6.69 20.54
C CYS A 108 4.66 6.77 21.66
N THR A 109 3.48 6.21 21.42
CA THR A 109 2.38 6.17 22.39
C THR A 109 1.92 4.73 22.62
N LEU A 110 2.03 4.25 23.85
CA LEU A 110 1.53 2.95 24.32
C LEU A 110 0.27 3.19 25.13
N MET A 111 -0.87 2.68 24.66
CA MET A 111 -2.15 2.75 25.36
C MET A 111 -2.23 1.73 26.51
N THR A 112 -3.21 1.89 27.40
CA THR A 112 -3.40 1.01 28.57
C THR A 112 -3.44 -0.48 28.19
N GLY A 113 -2.70 -1.29 28.94
CA GLY A 113 -2.57 -2.73 28.74
C GLY A 113 -1.67 -3.16 27.58
N ALA A 114 -1.10 -2.22 26.80
CA ALA A 114 -0.15 -2.56 25.75
C ALA A 114 1.15 -3.16 26.33
N VAL A 115 1.69 -4.18 25.65
CA VAL A 115 2.93 -4.86 26.02
C VAL A 115 3.88 -4.84 24.81
N VAL A 116 5.10 -4.34 25.01
CA VAL A 116 6.13 -4.27 23.97
C VAL A 116 7.42 -4.93 24.43
N GLY A 117 7.84 -5.97 23.70
CA GLY A 117 8.98 -6.82 24.02
C GLY A 117 8.68 -7.90 25.06
N ASP A 118 9.55 -8.89 25.11
CA ASP A 118 9.63 -9.91 26.17
C ASP A 118 11.10 -10.34 26.38
N ASP A 119 11.37 -11.07 27.45
CA ASP A 119 12.74 -11.33 27.92
C ASP A 119 13.48 -12.46 27.18
N TYR A 120 12.94 -12.95 26.05
CA TYR A 120 13.64 -13.89 25.17
C TYR A 120 14.86 -13.22 24.46
N PRO A 121 15.93 -13.96 24.13
CA PRO A 121 17.13 -13.41 23.49
C PRO A 121 16.84 -12.65 22.17
N GLY A 122 17.72 -11.72 21.79
CA GLY A 122 17.53 -10.82 20.62
C GLY A 122 17.06 -9.41 21.01
N CYS A 123 16.15 -8.81 20.24
CA CYS A 123 15.55 -7.49 20.55
C CYS A 123 14.23 -7.19 19.82
N THR A 124 13.55 -6.13 20.27
CA THR A 124 12.48 -5.43 19.54
C THR A 124 12.91 -3.97 19.30
N VAL A 125 12.80 -3.47 18.07
CA VAL A 125 13.09 -2.07 17.71
C VAL A 125 11.89 -1.49 17.00
N ILE A 126 11.41 -0.34 17.47
CA ILE A 126 10.27 0.39 16.91
C ILE A 126 10.71 1.83 16.64
N GLY A 127 10.39 2.34 15.45
CA GLY A 127 10.67 3.71 15.02
C GLY A 127 9.85 4.77 15.77
N SER A 128 9.83 5.99 15.24
CA SER A 128 9.21 7.17 15.85
C SER A 128 7.72 7.31 15.51
N ASN A 129 7.00 8.06 16.35
CA ASN A 129 5.59 8.45 16.18
C ASN A 129 4.59 7.28 16.06
N ASN A 130 4.95 6.07 16.53
CA ASN A 130 4.06 4.91 16.47
C ASN A 130 2.96 4.97 17.55
N SER A 131 1.74 4.60 17.18
CA SER A 131 0.59 4.41 18.06
C SER A 131 0.39 2.92 18.32
N ILE A 132 0.38 2.52 19.59
CA ILE A 132 0.24 1.12 20.03
C ILE A 132 -0.98 1.02 20.96
N GLY A 133 -2.06 0.44 20.43
CA GLY A 133 -3.40 0.43 20.99
C GLY A 133 -3.59 -0.48 22.19
N TYR A 134 -4.78 -0.37 22.80
CA TYR A 134 -5.14 -1.05 24.04
C TYR A 134 -4.93 -2.56 23.95
N HIS A 135 -4.19 -3.13 24.90
CA HIS A 135 -3.91 -4.57 24.95
C HIS A 135 -3.26 -5.15 23.68
N ALA A 136 -2.60 -4.33 22.84
CA ALA A 136 -1.73 -4.83 21.77
C ALA A 136 -0.47 -5.47 22.38
N VAL A 137 -0.01 -6.57 21.77
CA VAL A 137 1.13 -7.37 22.26
C VAL A 137 2.15 -7.50 21.12
N ILE A 138 3.26 -6.80 21.24
CA ILE A 138 4.22 -6.57 20.16
C ILE A 138 5.61 -7.02 20.60
N GLY A 139 6.37 -7.69 19.73
CA GLY A 139 7.76 -8.05 20.02
C GLY A 139 7.92 -9.25 20.94
N VAL A 140 6.91 -10.11 21.00
CA VAL A 140 6.92 -11.34 21.81
C VAL A 140 7.35 -12.58 21.02
N LYS A 141 7.75 -13.64 21.72
CA LYS A 141 8.13 -14.95 21.16
C LYS A 141 7.13 -15.46 20.11
N CYS A 142 7.64 -16.09 19.05
CA CYS A 142 6.82 -16.67 17.99
C CYS A 142 6.11 -17.97 18.39
N GLN A 143 5.25 -18.44 17.46
CA GLN A 143 4.46 -19.66 17.59
C GLN A 143 4.99 -20.84 16.73
N ASP A 144 6.14 -20.71 16.05
CA ASP A 144 6.76 -21.85 15.36
C ASP A 144 7.32 -22.85 16.38
N MET A 145 6.83 -24.09 16.35
CA MET A 145 7.30 -25.19 17.20
C MET A 145 8.79 -25.54 17.00
N LYS A 146 9.46 -24.97 15.98
CA LYS A 146 10.90 -25.12 15.72
C LYS A 146 11.78 -24.07 16.40
N HIS A 147 11.21 -22.97 16.89
CA HIS A 147 11.96 -21.92 17.58
C HIS A 147 12.36 -22.38 18.99
N LYS A 148 13.64 -22.17 19.35
CA LYS A 148 14.16 -22.60 20.64
C LYS A 148 14.32 -21.43 21.62
N PRO A 149 14.17 -21.65 22.94
CA PRO A 149 14.34 -20.58 23.94
C PRO A 149 15.70 -19.88 23.93
N GLU A 150 16.77 -20.57 23.49
CA GLU A 150 18.12 -20.03 23.37
C GLU A 150 18.40 -19.26 22.06
N ASP A 151 17.52 -19.34 21.05
CA ASP A 151 17.71 -18.63 19.78
C ASP A 151 17.37 -17.14 19.94
N GLU A 152 18.26 -16.23 19.51
CA GLU A 152 17.90 -14.82 19.37
C GLU A 152 16.78 -14.64 18.34
N CYS A 153 15.77 -13.84 18.67
CA CYS A 153 14.69 -13.48 17.77
C CYS A 153 14.48 -11.95 17.72
N PHE A 154 13.99 -11.47 16.59
CA PHE A 154 14.06 -10.06 16.22
C PHE A 154 12.73 -9.55 15.62
N LEU A 155 12.35 -8.34 16.02
CA LEU A 155 11.29 -7.54 15.39
C LEU A 155 11.79 -6.11 15.14
N GLU A 156 11.52 -5.61 13.93
CA GLU A 156 11.79 -4.24 13.51
C GLU A 156 10.49 -3.60 12.99
N ILE A 157 10.13 -2.42 13.48
CA ILE A 157 8.98 -1.62 13.02
C ILE A 157 9.48 -0.21 12.68
N GLY A 158 9.08 0.33 11.52
CA GLY A 158 9.40 1.69 11.09
C GLY A 158 8.61 2.78 11.81
N ASP A 159 8.44 3.93 11.15
CA ASP A 159 7.85 5.14 11.73
C ASP A 159 6.34 5.29 11.41
N ASN A 160 5.62 6.02 12.27
CA ASN A 160 4.25 6.53 12.04
C ASN A 160 3.15 5.47 11.81
N ASN A 161 3.30 4.24 12.31
CA ASN A 161 2.26 3.20 12.21
C ASN A 161 1.17 3.40 13.29
N ASP A 162 -0.09 3.10 12.96
CA ASP A 162 -1.20 2.99 13.92
C ASP A 162 -1.57 1.53 14.12
N ILE A 163 -1.09 0.94 15.22
CA ILE A 163 -1.22 -0.46 15.56
C ILE A 163 -2.29 -0.60 16.64
N ARG A 164 -3.40 -1.23 16.32
CA ARG A 164 -4.66 -1.10 17.08
C ARG A 164 -4.87 -2.19 18.11
N GLU A 165 -5.92 -2.01 18.90
CA GLU A 165 -6.28 -2.81 20.06
C GLU A 165 -6.22 -4.34 19.81
N HIS A 166 -5.69 -5.09 20.77
CA HIS A 166 -5.52 -6.55 20.70
C HIS A 166 -4.69 -7.11 19.51
N THR A 167 -3.97 -6.27 18.76
CA THR A 167 -3.06 -6.75 17.71
C THR A 167 -1.91 -7.55 18.30
N SER A 168 -1.52 -8.66 17.65
CA SER A 168 -0.39 -9.50 18.03
C SER A 168 0.71 -9.47 16.96
N ILE A 169 1.94 -9.14 17.34
CA ILE A 169 3.09 -9.04 16.43
C ILE A 169 4.27 -9.81 17.03
N HIS A 170 4.69 -10.88 16.36
CA HIS A 170 5.70 -11.81 16.87
C HIS A 170 7.10 -11.55 16.31
N ARG A 171 8.14 -11.83 17.11
CA ARG A 171 9.53 -11.85 16.66
C ARG A 171 9.81 -13.01 15.69
N SER A 172 10.99 -13.01 15.07
CA SER A 172 11.41 -14.05 14.13
C SER A 172 11.45 -15.47 14.72
N SER A 173 11.45 -16.49 13.85
CA SER A 173 11.63 -17.89 14.29
C SER A 173 13.09 -18.24 14.62
N LYS A 174 14.04 -17.49 14.04
CA LYS A 174 15.49 -17.74 14.12
C LYS A 174 16.28 -16.43 14.11
N SER A 175 17.50 -16.48 14.62
CA SER A 175 18.44 -15.35 14.65
C SER A 175 18.89 -14.86 13.27
N THR A 176 18.80 -15.70 12.23
CA THR A 176 19.07 -15.32 10.84
C THR A 176 17.91 -14.57 10.17
N PHE A 177 16.76 -14.46 10.82
CA PHE A 177 15.57 -13.76 10.32
C PHE A 177 15.14 -12.65 11.28
N ARG A 178 14.29 -11.75 10.77
CA ARG A 178 13.63 -10.68 11.53
C ARG A 178 12.20 -10.56 11.03
N THR A 179 11.21 -10.40 11.91
CA THR A 179 9.92 -9.84 11.49
C THR A 179 10.13 -8.34 11.22
N VAL A 180 9.63 -7.82 10.10
CA VAL A 180 9.86 -6.42 9.68
C VAL A 180 8.55 -5.79 9.25
N ILE A 181 8.29 -4.58 9.73
CA ILE A 181 7.18 -3.71 9.33
C ILE A 181 7.72 -2.34 8.97
N GLY A 182 7.30 -1.79 7.83
CA GLY A 182 7.66 -0.45 7.37
C GLY A 182 6.93 0.67 8.10
N ASN A 183 6.50 1.65 7.33
CA ASN A 183 6.10 2.97 7.80
C ASN A 183 4.64 3.30 7.42
N GLY A 184 3.95 4.08 8.25
CA GLY A 184 2.62 4.61 7.93
C GLY A 184 1.51 3.56 7.75
N ASN A 185 1.71 2.33 8.25
CA ASN A 185 0.71 1.27 8.15
C ASN A 185 -0.40 1.45 9.19
N LEU A 186 -1.65 1.18 8.80
CA LEU A 186 -2.80 1.05 9.70
C LEU A 186 -3.08 -0.43 9.93
N ILE A 187 -2.82 -0.91 11.14
CA ILE A 187 -2.98 -2.31 11.55
C ILE A 187 -4.17 -2.37 12.52
N MET A 188 -5.37 -2.61 12.00
CA MET A 188 -6.62 -2.52 12.78
C MET A 188 -6.78 -3.66 13.80
N GLY A 189 -7.71 -3.49 14.75
CA GLY A 189 -7.74 -4.30 15.97
C GLY A 189 -7.86 -5.82 15.75
N SER A 190 -7.22 -6.57 16.63
CA SER A 190 -7.13 -8.04 16.61
C SER A 190 -6.47 -8.64 15.36
N CYS A 191 -5.62 -7.89 14.66
CA CYS A 191 -4.75 -8.46 13.62
C CYS A 191 -3.64 -9.34 14.23
N HIS A 192 -3.10 -10.25 13.41
CA HIS A 192 -2.00 -11.12 13.77
C HIS A 192 -0.90 -11.06 12.69
N ILE A 193 0.32 -10.79 13.13
CA ILE A 193 1.53 -10.79 12.30
C ILE A 193 2.49 -11.81 12.92
N ALA A 194 2.58 -12.98 12.28
CA ALA A 194 3.44 -14.07 12.70
C ALA A 194 4.93 -13.76 12.45
N HIS A 195 5.77 -14.71 12.86
CA HIS A 195 7.22 -14.66 12.67
C HIS A 195 7.65 -14.44 11.22
N ASP A 196 8.76 -13.73 11.07
CA ASP A 196 9.51 -13.60 9.81
C ASP A 196 8.76 -12.90 8.67
N CYS A 197 7.58 -12.34 8.94
CA CYS A 197 6.83 -11.55 7.96
C CYS A 197 7.63 -10.30 7.56
N LYS A 198 7.44 -9.88 6.30
CA LYS A 198 8.07 -8.68 5.71
C LYS A 198 6.97 -7.78 5.18
N ILE A 199 6.71 -6.66 5.84
CA ILE A 199 5.63 -5.74 5.51
C ILE A 199 6.23 -4.38 5.13
N GLY A 200 5.85 -3.85 3.96
CA GLY A 200 6.28 -2.55 3.45
C GLY A 200 5.53 -1.36 4.06
N ASP A 201 5.32 -0.32 3.26
CA ASP A 201 4.79 0.96 3.71
C ASP A 201 3.30 1.19 3.33
N ASN A 202 2.61 2.03 4.10
CA ASN A 202 1.25 2.54 3.82
C ASN A 202 0.16 1.47 3.61
N ASN A 203 0.32 0.28 4.19
CA ASN A 203 -0.67 -0.79 4.13
C ASN A 203 -1.85 -0.55 5.08
N ILE A 204 -3.01 -1.11 4.75
CA ILE A 204 -4.19 -1.13 5.64
C ILE A 204 -4.61 -2.59 5.87
N PHE A 205 -4.43 -3.07 7.10
CA PHE A 205 -4.94 -4.36 7.54
C PHE A 205 -6.21 -4.17 8.36
N ALA A 206 -7.38 -4.51 7.81
CA ALA A 206 -8.63 -4.42 8.57
C ALA A 206 -8.75 -5.53 9.63
N ASN A 207 -9.64 -5.32 10.61
CA ASN A 207 -9.76 -6.15 11.83
C ASN A 207 -9.68 -7.65 11.57
N ASN A 208 -8.97 -8.37 12.45
CA ASN A 208 -8.77 -9.82 12.32
C ASN A 208 -8.12 -10.26 10.99
N THR A 209 -7.26 -9.44 10.40
CA THR A 209 -6.34 -9.92 9.35
C THR A 209 -5.24 -10.77 9.99
N LEU A 210 -5.06 -12.00 9.49
CA LEU A 210 -4.14 -12.99 10.03
C LEU A 210 -3.06 -13.32 9.00
N LEU A 211 -1.83 -12.85 9.23
CA LEU A 211 -0.66 -13.14 8.39
C LEU A 211 0.17 -14.23 9.08
N ALA A 212 0.21 -15.42 8.49
CA ALA A 212 1.02 -16.54 8.99
C ALA A 212 2.51 -16.39 8.64
N GLY A 213 3.35 -17.31 9.14
CA GLY A 213 4.81 -17.17 9.10
C GLY A 213 5.39 -16.93 7.70
N HIS A 214 6.41 -16.07 7.61
CA HIS A 214 7.08 -15.69 6.36
C HIS A 214 6.15 -15.09 5.27
N VAL A 215 5.05 -14.43 5.64
CA VAL A 215 4.23 -13.69 4.67
C VAL A 215 4.94 -12.39 4.27
N GLU A 216 5.01 -12.14 2.97
CA GLU A 216 5.54 -10.91 2.38
C GLU A 216 4.37 -10.00 1.96
N VAL A 217 4.46 -8.71 2.25
CA VAL A 217 3.49 -7.67 1.88
C VAL A 217 4.28 -6.47 1.40
N GLU A 218 4.10 -6.08 0.13
CA GLU A 218 4.68 -4.85 -0.40
C GLU A 218 3.86 -3.62 0.06
N ASP A 219 3.92 -2.50 -0.67
CA ASP A 219 3.33 -1.23 -0.23
C ASP A 219 1.88 -1.01 -0.69
N TYR A 220 1.11 -0.23 0.08
CA TYR A 220 -0.30 0.14 -0.23
C TYR A 220 -1.27 -1.05 -0.40
N VAL A 221 -0.93 -2.25 0.09
CA VAL A 221 -1.83 -3.40 0.15
C VAL A 221 -2.96 -3.14 1.14
N HIS A 222 -4.17 -3.54 0.77
CA HIS A 222 -5.36 -3.39 1.59
C HIS A 222 -6.01 -4.76 1.82
N THR A 223 -6.34 -5.09 3.07
CA THR A 223 -7.12 -6.28 3.42
C THR A 223 -8.45 -5.90 4.06
N GLY A 224 -9.52 -6.60 3.69
CA GLY A 224 -10.80 -6.57 4.38
C GLY A 224 -10.76 -7.43 5.65
N GLY A 225 -11.66 -7.17 6.59
CA GLY A 225 -11.65 -7.84 7.89
C GLY A 225 -11.81 -9.36 7.80
N GLY A 226 -11.19 -10.10 8.71
CA GLY A 226 -11.21 -11.56 8.74
C GLY A 226 -10.43 -12.24 7.60
N THR A 227 -9.51 -11.54 6.93
CA THR A 227 -8.68 -12.12 5.87
C THR A 227 -7.56 -12.99 6.48
N ALA A 228 -7.43 -14.23 6.03
CA ALA A 228 -6.35 -15.14 6.44
C ALA A 228 -5.38 -15.40 5.28
N VAL A 229 -4.08 -15.23 5.56
CA VAL A 229 -3.00 -15.38 4.57
C VAL A 229 -2.04 -16.48 5.03
N HIS A 230 -1.99 -17.55 4.24
CA HIS A 230 -1.17 -18.74 4.51
C HIS A 230 0.34 -18.41 4.48
N GLN A 231 1.13 -19.16 5.27
CA GLN A 231 2.58 -19.02 5.34
C GLN A 231 3.26 -19.06 3.95
N PHE A 232 4.31 -18.24 3.78
CA PHE A 232 5.06 -18.02 2.53
C PHE A 232 4.27 -17.45 1.35
N CYS A 233 3.09 -16.85 1.56
CA CYS A 233 2.39 -16.09 0.52
C CYS A 233 2.94 -14.65 0.44
N HIS A 234 2.95 -14.09 -0.77
CA HIS A 234 3.31 -12.69 -1.02
C HIS A 234 2.12 -11.87 -1.53
N LEU A 235 1.92 -10.67 -0.99
CA LEU A 235 0.90 -9.71 -1.39
C LEU A 235 1.53 -8.51 -2.10
N GLY A 236 1.28 -8.39 -3.40
CA GLY A 236 1.92 -7.37 -4.22
C GLY A 236 1.33 -5.97 -4.08
N SER A 237 2.14 -4.94 -4.31
CA SER A 237 1.80 -3.54 -4.07
C SER A 237 0.44 -3.13 -4.66
N TYR A 238 -0.31 -2.29 -3.94
CA TYR A 238 -1.65 -1.81 -4.32
C TYR A 238 -2.70 -2.92 -4.56
N SER A 239 -2.44 -4.16 -4.13
CA SER A 239 -3.46 -5.22 -4.19
C SER A 239 -4.55 -5.03 -3.13
N PHE A 240 -5.73 -5.62 -3.38
CA PHE A 240 -6.86 -5.58 -2.46
C PHE A 240 -7.41 -7.00 -2.19
N LEU A 241 -7.47 -7.38 -0.92
CA LEU A 241 -8.00 -8.66 -0.47
C LEU A 241 -9.38 -8.41 0.14
N GLY A 242 -10.43 -9.00 -0.43
CA GLY A 242 -11.79 -8.89 0.12
C GLY A 242 -11.92 -9.51 1.52
N GLY A 243 -12.81 -8.98 2.36
CA GLY A 243 -13.03 -9.51 3.71
C GLY A 243 -13.43 -10.99 3.72
N GLY A 244 -13.01 -11.70 4.77
CA GLY A 244 -13.22 -13.15 4.92
C GLY A 244 -12.45 -14.03 3.93
N SER A 245 -11.47 -13.49 3.19
CA SER A 245 -10.76 -14.27 2.17
C SER A 245 -9.68 -15.16 2.77
N VAL A 246 -9.56 -16.38 2.24
CA VAL A 246 -8.53 -17.36 2.64
C VAL A 246 -7.54 -17.56 1.50
N LEU A 247 -6.36 -16.92 1.62
CA LEU A 247 -5.31 -16.96 0.61
C LEU A 247 -4.36 -18.11 0.88
N THR A 248 -4.13 -18.95 -0.14
CA THR A 248 -3.14 -20.04 -0.08
C THR A 248 -2.00 -19.92 -1.11
N GLN A 249 -1.97 -18.80 -1.86
CA GLN A 249 -1.06 -18.51 -2.97
C GLN A 249 -0.78 -16.99 -3.06
N ASP A 250 0.15 -16.58 -3.91
CA ASP A 250 0.57 -15.17 -4.05
C ASP A 250 -0.50 -14.30 -4.75
N VAL A 251 -0.47 -13.01 -4.46
CA VAL A 251 -1.27 -11.97 -5.10
C VAL A 251 -0.32 -11.02 -5.85
N PRO A 252 -0.39 -10.94 -7.20
CA PRO A 252 0.41 -9.97 -7.96
C PRO A 252 0.15 -8.49 -7.58
N LYS A 253 1.08 -7.59 -7.96
CA LYS A 253 0.84 -6.14 -7.87
C LYS A 253 -0.46 -5.74 -8.58
N TYR A 254 -1.16 -4.76 -8.03
CA TYR A 254 -2.32 -4.06 -8.60
C TYR A 254 -3.63 -4.86 -8.76
N VAL A 255 -3.72 -6.11 -8.29
CA VAL A 255 -4.92 -6.96 -8.49
C VAL A 255 -5.83 -7.04 -7.25
N MET A 256 -7.06 -7.51 -7.45
CA MET A 256 -8.01 -7.84 -6.37
C MET A 256 -8.16 -9.36 -6.22
N VAL A 257 -8.24 -9.87 -5.00
CA VAL A 257 -8.68 -11.24 -4.69
C VAL A 257 -9.88 -11.25 -3.74
N ALA A 258 -10.72 -12.28 -3.82
CA ALA A 258 -11.77 -12.52 -2.85
C ALA A 258 -12.15 -14.01 -2.76
N GLY A 259 -12.57 -14.46 -1.57
CA GLY A 259 -13.28 -15.73 -1.34
C GLY A 259 -12.53 -16.77 -0.50
N GLU A 260 -13.19 -17.90 -0.28
CA GLU A 260 -12.67 -19.09 0.40
C GLU A 260 -12.72 -20.28 -0.59
N ARG A 261 -11.60 -20.76 -1.12
CA ARG A 261 -10.28 -20.10 -1.17
C ARG A 261 -10.30 -18.87 -2.10
N ALA A 262 -9.37 -17.96 -1.88
CA ALA A 262 -9.35 -16.68 -2.59
C ALA A 262 -9.01 -16.82 -4.08
N GLU A 263 -9.88 -16.26 -4.93
CA GLU A 263 -9.70 -16.18 -6.38
C GLU A 263 -9.47 -14.72 -6.83
N LEU A 264 -8.73 -14.54 -7.91
CA LEU A 264 -8.48 -13.25 -8.55
C LEU A 264 -9.75 -12.71 -9.22
N ARG A 265 -10.01 -11.41 -9.00
CA ARG A 265 -11.24 -10.69 -9.36
C ARG A 265 -11.02 -9.54 -10.36
N GLY A 266 -9.78 -9.32 -10.81
CA GLY A 266 -9.40 -8.25 -11.73
C GLY A 266 -8.40 -7.26 -11.11
N LEU A 267 -8.36 -6.04 -11.62
CA LEU A 267 -7.48 -4.96 -11.15
C LEU A 267 -8.13 -4.16 -10.02
N ASN A 268 -7.32 -3.65 -9.08
CA ASN A 268 -7.76 -2.74 -8.02
C ASN A 268 -7.94 -1.30 -8.55
N LEU A 269 -8.86 -1.13 -9.51
CA LEU A 269 -9.08 0.15 -10.22
C LEU A 269 -9.39 1.31 -9.27
N VAL A 270 -10.11 1.05 -8.17
CA VAL A 270 -10.43 2.06 -7.15
C VAL A 270 -9.21 2.46 -6.33
N GLY A 271 -8.38 1.50 -5.90
CA GLY A 271 -7.12 1.77 -5.20
C GLY A 271 -6.13 2.53 -6.09
N LEU A 272 -5.91 2.05 -7.32
CA LEU A 272 -5.04 2.71 -8.31
C LEU A 272 -5.44 4.18 -8.53
N THR A 273 -6.74 4.45 -8.75
CA THR A 273 -7.24 5.82 -8.96
C THR A 273 -7.04 6.69 -7.71
N ARG A 274 -7.23 6.15 -6.50
CA ARG A 274 -6.99 6.86 -5.24
C ARG A 274 -5.51 7.15 -4.99
N CYS A 275 -4.61 6.25 -5.41
CA CYS A 275 -3.17 6.43 -5.35
C CYS A 275 -2.61 7.27 -6.53
N GLY A 276 -3.46 7.91 -7.33
CA GLY A 276 -3.06 8.87 -8.36
C GLY A 276 -2.54 8.28 -9.67
N PHE A 277 -2.69 6.97 -9.91
CA PHE A 277 -2.34 6.36 -11.20
C PHE A 277 -3.16 7.00 -12.32
N SER A 278 -2.51 7.36 -13.42
CA SER A 278 -3.15 8.06 -14.52
C SER A 278 -4.15 7.17 -15.27
N THR A 279 -5.14 7.79 -15.91
CA THR A 279 -6.09 7.10 -16.81
C THR A 279 -5.36 6.34 -17.92
N ALA A 280 -4.19 6.82 -18.35
CA ALA A 280 -3.33 6.14 -19.32
C ALA A 280 -2.74 4.84 -18.75
N GLU A 281 -2.13 4.86 -17.56
CA GLU A 281 -1.60 3.66 -16.90
C GLU A 281 -2.69 2.64 -16.58
N VAL A 282 -3.84 3.11 -16.06
CA VAL A 282 -5.02 2.26 -15.84
C VAL A 282 -5.51 1.66 -17.16
N TYR A 283 -5.50 2.41 -18.26
CA TYR A 283 -5.79 1.87 -19.59
C TYR A 283 -4.73 0.85 -20.06
N HIS A 284 -3.43 1.08 -19.84
CA HIS A 284 -2.38 0.10 -20.17
C HIS A 284 -2.52 -1.20 -19.36
N PHE A 285 -2.86 -1.14 -18.07
CA PHE A 285 -3.22 -2.32 -17.29
C PHE A 285 -4.47 -3.03 -17.82
N LEU A 286 -5.52 -2.28 -18.17
CA LEU A 286 -6.74 -2.85 -18.76
C LEU A 286 -6.49 -3.46 -20.14
N ASN A 287 -5.52 -2.98 -20.91
CA ASN A 287 -5.09 -3.64 -22.14
C ASN A 287 -4.27 -4.91 -21.85
N LEU A 288 -3.34 -4.89 -20.89
CA LEU A 288 -2.61 -6.10 -20.48
C LEU A 288 -3.56 -7.23 -20.06
N VAL A 289 -4.55 -6.91 -19.22
CA VAL A 289 -5.51 -7.86 -18.68
C VAL A 289 -6.62 -8.20 -19.68
N GLY A 290 -7.04 -7.24 -20.52
CA GLY A 290 -8.17 -7.35 -21.43
C GLY A 290 -7.86 -7.85 -22.84
N LEU A 291 -6.62 -7.72 -23.33
CA LEU A 291 -6.18 -8.27 -24.61
C LEU A 291 -5.66 -9.71 -24.49
N ASN A 292 -5.03 -10.05 -23.35
CA ASN A 292 -4.06 -11.17 -23.30
C ASN A 292 -4.24 -12.13 -22.11
N CYS A 293 -5.47 -12.64 -21.92
CA CYS A 293 -5.75 -13.93 -21.27
C CYS A 293 -5.28 -14.17 -19.81
N ILE A 294 -4.66 -13.20 -19.11
CA ILE A 294 -4.07 -13.43 -17.77
C ILE A 294 -5.16 -13.71 -16.71
N PHE A 295 -6.33 -13.06 -16.81
CA PHE A 295 -7.42 -13.18 -15.81
C PHE A 295 -8.82 -13.37 -16.41
N ILE A 296 -8.92 -13.72 -17.70
CA ILE A 296 -10.20 -13.76 -18.41
C ILE A 296 -10.35 -15.07 -19.20
N THR A 297 -11.39 -15.84 -18.88
CA THR A 297 -11.94 -16.84 -19.81
C THR A 297 -12.59 -16.13 -21.00
N THR A 298 -12.35 -16.60 -22.22
CA THR A 298 -12.66 -15.95 -23.52
C THR A 298 -14.00 -15.21 -23.64
N LYS A 299 -15.05 -15.63 -22.91
CA LYS A 299 -16.36 -14.94 -22.86
C LYS A 299 -16.29 -13.47 -22.42
N GLN A 300 -15.42 -13.06 -21.47
CA GLN A 300 -15.43 -11.67 -20.99
C GLN A 300 -14.70 -10.68 -21.92
N ILE A 301 -13.71 -11.15 -22.70
CA ILE A 301 -13.11 -10.36 -23.80
C ILE A 301 -14.23 -9.98 -24.78
N PHE A 302 -15.06 -10.98 -25.15
CA PHE A 302 -16.23 -10.75 -25.99
C PHE A 302 -17.19 -9.71 -25.39
N TRP A 303 -17.52 -9.82 -24.09
CA TRP A 303 -18.45 -8.89 -23.42
C TRP A 303 -17.94 -7.44 -23.40
N VAL A 304 -16.67 -7.21 -23.05
CA VAL A 304 -16.06 -5.86 -22.98
C VAL A 304 -15.89 -5.26 -24.37
N MET A 305 -15.39 -6.03 -25.35
CA MET A 305 -15.24 -5.53 -26.72
C MET A 305 -16.59 -5.28 -27.40
N PHE A 306 -17.61 -6.10 -27.11
CA PHE A 306 -18.98 -5.92 -27.60
C PHE A 306 -19.57 -4.60 -27.09
N GLN A 307 -19.47 -4.30 -25.79
CA GLN A 307 -19.93 -3.02 -25.24
C GLN A 307 -19.21 -1.82 -25.87
N ILE A 308 -17.87 -1.80 -25.86
CA ILE A 308 -17.08 -0.64 -26.33
C ILE A 308 -17.27 -0.40 -27.84
N ARG A 309 -17.35 -1.47 -28.66
CA ARG A 309 -17.44 -1.35 -30.13
C ARG A 309 -18.86 -1.11 -30.62
N ASN A 310 -19.89 -1.66 -29.96
CA ASN A 310 -21.28 -1.37 -30.31
C ASN A 310 -21.70 0.04 -29.87
N LEU A 311 -21.33 0.51 -28.66
CA LEU A 311 -21.63 1.91 -28.27
C LEU A 311 -21.01 2.92 -29.26
N ARG A 312 -19.80 2.69 -29.78
CA ARG A 312 -19.19 3.60 -30.76
C ARG A 312 -19.78 3.53 -32.16
N THR A 313 -20.37 2.39 -32.55
CA THR A 313 -20.82 2.15 -33.94
C THR A 313 -22.33 2.37 -34.10
N ALA A 314 -23.14 1.93 -33.14
CA ALA A 314 -24.59 2.20 -33.13
C ALA A 314 -24.87 3.70 -32.97
N TYR A 315 -24.19 4.37 -32.03
CA TYR A 315 -24.36 5.82 -31.79
C TYR A 315 -23.99 6.65 -33.03
N ARG A 316 -23.00 6.20 -33.83
CA ARG A 316 -22.68 6.80 -35.14
C ARG A 316 -23.72 6.51 -36.23
N LYS A 317 -24.26 5.28 -36.33
CA LYS A 317 -25.32 4.94 -37.29
C LYS A 317 -26.70 5.54 -36.95
N ILE A 318 -26.93 5.94 -35.69
CA ILE A 318 -28.22 6.48 -35.22
C ILE A 318 -28.24 8.02 -35.10
N PHE A 319 -27.15 8.66 -34.65
CA PHE A 319 -27.14 10.09 -34.31
C PHE A 319 -26.27 11.00 -35.19
N MET A 320 -25.65 10.49 -36.26
CA MET A 320 -24.95 11.34 -37.24
C MET A 320 -25.74 11.41 -38.56
N SER A 321 -25.86 12.61 -39.11
CA SER A 321 -26.90 12.97 -40.08
C SER A 321 -26.66 12.48 -41.51
N PHE A 322 -27.73 11.92 -42.10
CA PHE A 322 -28.05 11.87 -43.53
C PHE A 322 -26.90 11.79 -44.56
N ASP A 323 -26.78 10.62 -45.20
CA ASP A 323 -26.19 10.50 -46.53
C ASP A 323 -27.17 9.68 -47.42
N ALA A 324 -27.33 10.09 -48.67
CA ALA A 324 -28.58 9.86 -49.43
C ALA A 324 -28.80 8.42 -49.95
N ASN A 325 -27.76 7.58 -49.92
CA ASN A 325 -27.78 6.22 -50.47
C ASN A 325 -27.87 5.10 -49.39
N ALA A 326 -28.02 5.45 -48.11
CA ALA A 326 -28.12 4.45 -47.06
C ALA A 326 -29.55 3.87 -46.97
N GLY A 327 -29.70 2.55 -47.15
CA GLY A 327 -31.00 1.83 -47.21
C GLY A 327 -31.88 1.95 -45.95
N SER A 328 -33.01 1.24 -45.90
CA SER A 328 -33.97 1.33 -44.79
C SER A 328 -33.35 0.94 -43.44
N LEU A 329 -33.99 1.37 -42.35
CA LEU A 329 -33.53 1.05 -40.99
C LEU A 329 -33.51 -0.47 -40.75
N GLU A 330 -34.47 -1.20 -41.32
CA GLU A 330 -34.62 -2.65 -41.16
C GLU A 330 -33.55 -3.44 -41.93
N GLU A 331 -33.23 -3.04 -43.16
CA GLU A 331 -32.12 -3.62 -43.95
C GLU A 331 -30.78 -3.46 -43.21
N ARG A 332 -30.51 -2.26 -42.65
CA ARG A 332 -29.29 -1.98 -41.86
C ARG A 332 -29.21 -2.79 -40.55
N ILE A 333 -30.33 -3.30 -40.05
CA ILE A 333 -30.39 -4.21 -38.89
C ILE A 333 -30.15 -5.66 -39.35
N ALA A 334 -30.75 -6.07 -40.46
CA ALA A 334 -30.60 -7.42 -41.01
C ALA A 334 -29.14 -7.77 -41.37
N GLU A 335 -28.40 -6.86 -41.99
CA GLU A 335 -26.96 -7.05 -42.29
C GLU A 335 -26.14 -7.36 -41.02
N VAL A 336 -26.42 -6.65 -39.92
CA VAL A 336 -25.68 -6.79 -38.67
C VAL A 336 -25.95 -8.15 -38.03
N VAL A 337 -27.20 -8.63 -38.09
CA VAL A 337 -27.58 -9.97 -37.60
C VAL A 337 -26.88 -11.08 -38.39
N LEU A 338 -26.86 -10.99 -39.73
CA LEU A 338 -26.22 -12.00 -40.58
C LEU A 338 -24.70 -12.08 -40.36
N PHE A 339 -24.04 -10.93 -40.26
CA PHE A 339 -22.59 -10.84 -40.05
C PHE A 339 -22.15 -11.46 -38.70
N VAL A 340 -22.92 -11.22 -37.63
CA VAL A 340 -22.67 -11.82 -36.31
C VAL A 340 -22.82 -13.35 -36.36
N PHE A 341 -23.84 -13.86 -37.04
CA PHE A 341 -24.13 -15.30 -37.09
C PHE A 341 -23.04 -16.09 -37.83
N ALA A 342 -22.59 -15.60 -38.99
CA ALA A 342 -21.53 -16.23 -39.78
C ALA A 342 -20.17 -16.25 -39.06
N TYR A 343 -19.86 -15.20 -38.28
CA TYR A 343 -18.62 -15.12 -37.50
C TYR A 343 -18.61 -16.12 -36.33
N PHE A 344 -19.72 -16.24 -35.59
CA PHE A 344 -19.84 -17.20 -34.48
C PHE A 344 -19.59 -18.65 -34.90
N PHE A 345 -20.12 -19.06 -36.06
CA PHE A 345 -19.94 -20.42 -36.56
C PHE A 345 -18.46 -20.76 -36.84
N ARG A 346 -17.67 -19.79 -37.31
CA ARG A 346 -16.25 -19.97 -37.66
C ARG A 346 -15.36 -20.17 -36.43
N GLU A 347 -15.60 -19.42 -35.35
CA GLU A 347 -14.80 -19.52 -34.13
C GLU A 347 -15.20 -20.73 -33.26
N LEU A 348 -16.46 -21.18 -33.34
CA LEU A 348 -16.91 -22.44 -32.72
C LEU A 348 -16.11 -23.64 -33.26
N VAL A 349 -15.85 -23.68 -34.57
CA VAL A 349 -15.03 -24.72 -35.22
C VAL A 349 -13.57 -24.66 -34.76
N ARG A 350 -12.99 -23.47 -34.55
CA ARG A 350 -11.62 -23.36 -33.98
C ARG A 350 -11.55 -23.81 -32.52
N TYR A 351 -12.55 -23.46 -31.71
CA TYR A 351 -12.61 -23.84 -30.30
C TYR A 351 -12.61 -25.37 -30.10
N LEU A 352 -13.30 -26.11 -30.98
CA LEU A 352 -13.30 -27.57 -31.01
C LEU A 352 -11.93 -28.20 -31.33
N VAL A 353 -11.03 -27.46 -32.00
CA VAL A 353 -9.67 -27.89 -32.35
C VAL A 353 -8.63 -27.54 -31.28
N SER A 354 -8.85 -26.47 -30.49
CA SER A 354 -7.89 -25.96 -29.49
C SER A 354 -7.87 -26.72 -28.14
N SER A 355 -8.46 -27.90 -28.05
CA SER A 355 -8.66 -28.67 -26.81
C SER A 355 -7.41 -29.42 -26.29
N LEU A 356 -6.21 -29.08 -26.79
CA LEU A 356 -4.94 -29.74 -26.47
C LEU A 356 -3.79 -28.73 -26.26
N GLY A 357 -3.14 -28.74 -25.08
CA GLY A 357 -1.78 -28.19 -24.89
C GLY A 357 -1.64 -26.76 -24.33
N TRP A 358 -2.03 -26.52 -23.08
CA TRP A 358 -1.90 -25.21 -22.40
C TRP A 358 -0.47 -24.80 -21.97
N ILE A 359 0.49 -25.73 -21.90
CA ILE A 359 1.78 -25.50 -21.19
C ILE A 359 2.80 -24.71 -22.02
N SER A 360 2.79 -24.82 -23.35
CA SER A 360 3.74 -24.12 -24.23
C SER A 360 3.37 -22.66 -24.50
N HIS A 361 2.08 -22.39 -24.74
CA HIS A 361 1.59 -21.09 -25.22
C HIS A 361 1.79 -19.93 -24.24
N GLY A 362 1.77 -20.20 -22.92
CA GLY A 362 1.94 -19.16 -21.90
C GLY A 362 3.29 -18.43 -21.95
N LYS A 363 4.34 -19.04 -22.54
CA LYS A 363 5.65 -18.38 -22.69
C LYS A 363 5.69 -17.36 -23.84
N LEU A 364 5.10 -17.66 -25.00
CA LEU A 364 5.10 -16.73 -26.15
C LEU A 364 4.29 -15.47 -25.86
N ILE A 365 3.09 -15.62 -25.27
CA ILE A 365 2.19 -14.49 -25.00
C ILE A 365 2.84 -13.48 -24.04
N LEU A 366 3.65 -13.95 -23.08
CA LEU A 366 4.43 -13.11 -22.15
C LEU A 366 5.67 -12.45 -22.79
N GLN A 367 6.00 -12.78 -24.04
CA GLN A 367 7.11 -12.24 -24.81
C GLN A 367 6.61 -11.16 -25.77
N GLU A 368 5.57 -11.44 -26.57
CA GLU A 368 4.97 -10.45 -27.50
C GLU A 368 4.42 -9.22 -26.75
N LEU A 369 3.74 -9.42 -25.61
CA LEU A 369 3.30 -8.33 -24.72
C LEU A 369 4.42 -7.43 -24.21
N HIS A 370 5.65 -7.96 -24.11
CA HIS A 370 6.80 -7.21 -23.63
C HIS A 370 7.28 -6.17 -24.65
N GLU A 371 7.05 -6.44 -25.94
CA GLU A 371 7.47 -5.58 -27.04
C GLU A 371 6.52 -4.38 -27.20
N GLU A 372 5.20 -4.58 -27.16
CA GLU A 372 4.23 -3.48 -27.22
C GLU A 372 4.11 -2.67 -25.92
N LEU A 373 3.95 -3.32 -24.76
CA LEU A 373 3.59 -2.65 -23.49
C LEU A 373 4.66 -2.75 -22.40
N GLY A 374 5.71 -3.56 -22.58
CA GLY A 374 6.79 -3.73 -21.59
C GLY A 374 7.66 -2.50 -21.36
N HIS A 375 7.48 -1.44 -22.15
CA HIS A 375 8.09 -0.12 -21.91
C HIS A 375 7.38 0.68 -20.80
N VAL A 376 6.10 0.42 -20.52
CA VAL A 376 5.33 1.10 -19.46
C VAL A 376 5.79 0.56 -18.09
N PRO A 377 6.32 1.41 -17.17
CA PRO A 377 6.92 0.93 -15.91
C PRO A 377 5.97 0.11 -15.04
N ALA A 378 4.71 0.57 -14.93
CA ALA A 378 3.68 -0.09 -14.12
C ALA A 378 3.32 -1.49 -14.68
N VAL A 379 3.19 -1.62 -16.01
CA VAL A 379 2.98 -2.92 -16.69
C VAL A 379 4.17 -3.86 -16.48
N ARG A 380 5.40 -3.34 -16.61
CA ARG A 380 6.63 -4.10 -16.35
C ARG A 380 6.69 -4.63 -14.92
N ALA A 381 6.33 -3.81 -13.94
CA ALA A 381 6.27 -4.20 -12.53
C ALA A 381 5.21 -5.29 -12.27
N MET A 382 4.04 -5.21 -12.91
CA MET A 382 3.01 -6.25 -12.83
C MET A 382 3.49 -7.59 -13.41
N LEU A 383 4.08 -7.56 -14.61
CA LEU A 383 4.63 -8.74 -15.27
C LEU A 383 5.77 -9.37 -14.45
N GLN A 384 6.64 -8.56 -13.84
CA GLN A 384 7.71 -9.08 -12.98
C GLN A 384 7.16 -9.66 -11.67
N SER A 385 6.13 -9.06 -11.07
CA SER A 385 5.45 -9.61 -9.88
C SER A 385 4.84 -11.00 -10.14
N ILE A 386 4.21 -11.18 -11.32
CA ILE A 386 3.70 -12.49 -11.76
C ILE A 386 4.85 -13.49 -11.96
N ARG A 387 5.95 -13.08 -12.62
CA ARG A 387 7.14 -13.94 -12.81
C ARG A 387 7.77 -14.37 -11.48
N ASN A 388 7.92 -13.44 -10.53
CA ASN A 388 8.45 -13.73 -9.19
C ASN A 388 7.60 -14.79 -8.47
N SER A 389 6.27 -14.70 -8.56
CA SER A 389 5.35 -15.67 -7.92
C SER A 389 5.46 -17.10 -8.48
N ILE A 390 6.11 -17.29 -9.63
CA ILE A 390 6.31 -18.58 -10.33
C ILE A 390 7.79 -19.05 -10.18
N ALA A 391 8.63 -18.29 -9.48
CA ALA A 391 10.01 -18.68 -9.18
C ALA A 391 10.09 -19.89 -8.23
N GLU A 392 11.27 -20.50 -8.14
CA GLU A 392 11.52 -21.60 -7.22
C GLU A 392 11.24 -21.19 -5.76
N ASN A 393 10.68 -22.11 -4.97
CA ASN A 393 10.20 -21.89 -3.58
C ASN A 393 9.00 -20.94 -3.42
N ARG A 394 8.39 -20.43 -4.50
CA ARG A 394 7.18 -19.58 -4.44
C ARG A 394 5.89 -20.38 -4.69
N ARG A 395 4.75 -19.80 -4.31
CA ARG A 395 3.46 -20.52 -4.18
C ARG A 395 2.59 -20.50 -5.42
N GLY A 396 3.06 -19.93 -6.53
CA GLY A 396 2.22 -19.55 -7.66
C GLY A 396 1.24 -18.43 -7.29
N ILE A 397 0.52 -17.92 -8.29
CA ILE A 397 -0.54 -16.92 -8.07
C ILE A 397 -1.88 -17.59 -7.70
N CYS A 398 -2.74 -16.87 -6.97
CA CYS A 398 -4.14 -17.27 -6.73
C CYS A 398 -4.88 -17.65 -8.04
N ARG A 399 -5.87 -18.53 -7.93
CA ARG A 399 -6.64 -19.01 -9.11
C ARG A 399 -7.50 -17.90 -9.71
N ILE A 400 -7.68 -17.96 -11.04
CA ILE A 400 -8.62 -17.11 -11.78
C ILE A 400 -10.03 -17.67 -11.57
N ARG A 401 -10.99 -16.83 -11.18
CA ARG A 401 -12.40 -17.26 -11.04
C ARG A 401 -12.90 -17.91 -12.33
N HIS A 402 -13.26 -19.18 -12.25
CA HIS A 402 -14.03 -19.81 -13.31
C HIS A 402 -15.50 -19.41 -13.14
N TRP A 403 -16.05 -18.69 -14.13
CA TRP A 403 -17.48 -18.41 -14.20
C TRP A 403 -18.22 -19.67 -14.63
N ASN A 404 -18.51 -20.55 -13.67
CA ASN A 404 -19.54 -21.57 -13.83
C ASN A 404 -20.87 -20.84 -14.10
N VAL A 405 -21.39 -21.00 -15.31
CA VAL A 405 -22.71 -20.51 -15.69
C VAL A 405 -23.69 -21.65 -15.39
N SER A 406 -24.32 -21.55 -14.22
CA SER A 406 -25.55 -22.26 -13.84
C SER A 406 -26.76 -21.45 -14.33
#